data_AF-A0A938B5Z7-F1
#
_entry.id   AF-A0A938B5Z7-F1
#
_cell.length_a   1.000
_cell.length_b   1.000
_cell.length_c   1.000
_cell.angle_alpha   90.00
_cell.angle_beta   90.00
_cell.angle_gamma   90.00
#
_symmetry.space_group_name_H-M   'P 1'
#
loop_
_entity.id
_entity.type
_entity.pdbx_description
1 polymer ?
#
loop_
_entity_poly.entity_id
_entity_poly.type
_entity_poly.pdbx_seq_one_letter_code
_entity_poly.pdbx_strand_id
1 'polypeptide(L)'
;MSKIIAITITITLILTITIIALSITSADTSDNNRNEQHSIAQGNPLQEKCYKCHEKSVEYKEWKTSGHAKALVTLKKSSEAQNSCLECHSSGYIANAPVWGSRRFVSITLETAQNAVGCSSCHRHGAKEEHNLIKPNKNLCISCHKMDCG
;
A
#
# COMPACT_ATOMS: atom_id res chain seq x y z
N MET A 1 26.94 56.77 -28.26
CA MET A 1 27.50 55.41 -28.13
C MET A 1 27.74 54.97 -26.68
N SER A 2 28.24 55.83 -25.78
CA SER A 2 28.55 55.44 -24.38
C SER A 2 27.35 55.01 -23.51
N LYS A 3 26.17 55.64 -23.66
CA LYS A 3 24.98 55.33 -22.84
C LYS A 3 24.32 53.98 -23.14
N ILE A 4 24.39 53.51 -24.40
CA ILE A 4 23.76 52.24 -24.82
C ILE A 4 24.57 51.05 -24.30
N ILE A 5 25.91 51.18 -24.28
CA ILE A 5 26.81 50.16 -23.74
C ILE A 5 26.65 50.03 -22.22
N ALA A 6 26.43 51.14 -21.50
CA ALA A 6 26.17 51.11 -20.06
C ALA A 6 24.84 50.41 -19.70
N ILE A 7 23.81 50.55 -20.53
CA ILE A 7 22.50 49.92 -20.33
C ILE A 7 22.57 48.41 -20.61
N THR A 8 23.29 47.97 -21.64
CA THR A 8 23.42 46.54 -21.94
C THR A 8 24.25 45.81 -20.89
N ILE A 9 25.28 46.44 -20.31
CA ILE A 9 26.09 45.86 -19.23
C ILE A 9 25.30 45.74 -17.92
N THR A 10 24.43 46.71 -17.60
CA THR A 10 23.60 46.66 -16.39
C THR A 10 22.52 45.59 -16.48
N ILE A 11 21.90 45.40 -17.65
CA ILE A 11 20.90 44.35 -17.85
C ILE A 11 21.52 42.95 -17.77
N THR A 12 22.70 42.72 -18.36
CA THR A 12 23.37 41.42 -18.27
C THR A 12 23.83 41.09 -16.85
N LEU A 13 24.28 42.09 -16.08
CA LEU A 13 24.67 41.89 -14.68
C LEU A 13 23.47 41.55 -13.78
N ILE A 14 22.30 42.18 -14.00
CA ILE A 14 21.08 41.87 -13.23
C ILE A 14 20.57 40.47 -13.57
N LEU A 15 20.67 40.05 -14.84
CA LEU A 15 20.23 38.72 -15.28
C LEU A 15 21.14 37.61 -14.72
N THR A 16 22.46 37.84 -14.62
CA THR A 16 23.36 36.85 -14.02
C THR A 16 23.20 36.75 -12.50
N ILE A 17 22.98 37.87 -11.80
CA ILE A 17 22.74 37.88 -10.35
C ILE A 17 21.44 37.13 -9.99
N THR A 18 20.38 37.28 -10.79
CA THR A 18 19.11 36.57 -10.57
C THR A 18 19.23 35.05 -10.80
N ILE A 19 20.00 34.61 -11.81
CA ILE A 19 20.26 33.18 -12.06
C ILE A 19 21.11 32.57 -10.93
N ILE A 20 22.11 33.30 -10.43
CA ILE A 20 22.93 32.87 -9.30
C ILE A 20 22.07 32.76 -8.02
N ALA A 21 21.17 33.72 -7.77
CA ALA A 21 20.27 33.67 -6.61
C ALA A 21 19.32 32.46 -6.61
N LEU A 22 18.82 32.02 -7.78
CA LEU A 22 18.04 30.77 -7.88
C LEU A 22 18.88 29.52 -7.56
N SER A 23 20.18 29.56 -7.82
CA SER A 23 21.08 28.40 -7.64
C SER A 23 21.57 28.20 -6.21
N ILE A 24 21.37 29.18 -5.31
CA ILE A 24 21.87 29.11 -3.92
C ILE A 24 20.78 28.59 -2.94
N THR A 25 19.55 28.30 -3.41
CA THR A 25 18.48 27.78 -2.53
C THR A 25 18.54 26.28 -2.26
N SER A 26 19.55 25.58 -2.81
CA SER A 26 19.81 24.15 -2.53
C SER A 26 21.17 23.92 -1.86
N ALA A 27 21.56 24.81 -0.94
CA ALA A 27 22.69 24.55 -0.04
C ALA A 27 22.26 23.51 1.02
N ASP A 28 22.72 22.27 0.82
CA ASP A 28 22.60 21.13 1.71
C ASP A 28 22.86 21.48 3.18
N THR A 29 21.82 21.37 4.03
CA THR A 29 22.03 21.03 5.43
C THR A 29 22.45 19.56 5.50
N SER A 30 23.76 19.33 5.45
CA SER A 30 24.39 18.06 5.82
C SER A 30 24.23 17.86 7.34
N ASP A 31 23.02 17.52 7.78
CA ASP A 31 22.78 17.03 9.13
C ASP A 31 23.18 15.56 9.24
N ASN A 32 24.19 15.34 10.06
CA ASN A 32 24.86 14.09 10.31
C ASN A 32 24.00 13.20 11.22
N ASN A 33 23.02 12.49 10.67
CA ASN A 33 22.25 11.45 11.37
C ASN A 33 22.28 10.12 10.62
N ARG A 34 23.32 9.32 10.84
CA ARG A 34 23.45 7.94 10.34
C ARG A 34 22.57 6.93 11.11
N ASN A 35 21.32 7.29 11.39
CA ASN A 35 20.36 6.38 12.04
C ASN A 35 18.89 6.61 11.61
N GLU A 36 18.63 7.08 10.39
CA GLU A 36 17.25 7.08 9.83
C GLU A 36 17.14 6.59 8.39
N GLN A 37 18.24 6.15 7.77
CA GLN A 37 18.23 5.53 6.43
C GLN A 37 18.15 4.00 6.49
N HIS A 38 17.15 3.46 7.21
CA HIS A 38 16.79 2.04 7.09
C HIS A 38 15.28 1.78 7.13
N SER A 39 14.45 2.80 6.85
CA SER A 39 13.00 2.73 7.08
C SER A 39 12.10 3.00 5.87
N ILE A 40 12.60 3.29 4.66
CA ILE A 40 11.71 3.65 3.52
C ILE A 40 12.09 2.92 2.22
N ALA A 41 12.20 1.59 2.27
CA ALA A 41 12.14 0.75 1.06
C ALA A 41 11.29 -0.52 1.26
N GLN A 42 10.58 -0.63 2.38
CA GLN A 42 9.79 -1.82 2.72
C GLN A 42 8.32 -1.42 2.83
N GLY A 43 7.53 -1.81 1.82
CA GLY A 43 6.09 -1.48 1.74
C GLY A 43 5.28 -1.87 2.98
N ASN A 44 4.03 -1.38 3.07
CA ASN A 44 3.19 -1.47 4.26
C ASN A 44 3.22 -2.88 4.89
N PRO A 45 3.61 -3.02 6.17
CA PRO A 45 3.84 -4.32 6.79
C PRO A 45 2.55 -5.12 7.07
N LEU A 46 1.39 -4.49 6.90
CA LEU A 46 0.07 -5.13 6.94
C LEU A 46 -0.35 -5.68 5.58
N GLN A 47 0.30 -5.26 4.49
CA GLN A 47 -0.04 -5.71 3.15
C GLN A 47 0.49 -7.13 2.90
N GLU A 48 -0.34 -7.98 2.33
CA GLU A 48 0.05 -9.30 1.85
C GLU A 48 1.12 -9.21 0.76
N LYS A 49 2.06 -10.16 0.80
CA LYS A 49 3.22 -10.19 -0.09
C LYS A 49 3.24 -11.45 -0.98
N CYS A 50 2.08 -12.08 -1.19
CA CYS A 50 1.94 -13.28 -2.04
C CYS A 50 2.47 -13.04 -3.46
N TYR A 51 2.23 -11.85 -4.01
CA TYR A 51 2.71 -11.44 -5.33
C TYR A 51 4.23 -11.57 -5.49
N LYS A 52 5.02 -11.43 -4.41
CA LYS A 52 6.50 -11.50 -4.50
C LYS A 52 7.00 -12.80 -5.13
N CYS A 53 6.26 -13.90 -4.95
CA CYS A 53 6.59 -15.19 -5.56
C CYS A 53 5.54 -15.62 -6.60
N HIS A 54 4.28 -15.22 -6.42
CA HIS A 54 3.16 -15.72 -7.22
C HIS A 54 2.66 -14.75 -8.31
N GLU A 55 3.30 -13.60 -8.51
CA GLU A 55 2.84 -12.60 -9.48
C GLU A 55 2.67 -13.13 -10.92
N LYS A 56 3.50 -14.10 -11.32
CA LYS A 56 3.48 -14.65 -12.68
C LYS A 56 2.41 -15.72 -12.91
N SER A 57 1.78 -16.21 -11.84
CA SER A 57 0.79 -17.28 -11.90
C SER A 57 -0.50 -16.83 -12.62
N VAL A 58 -1.26 -17.79 -13.15
CA VAL A 58 -2.55 -17.49 -13.81
C VAL A 58 -3.56 -17.00 -12.77
N GLU A 59 -3.57 -17.64 -11.59
CA GLU A 59 -4.48 -17.35 -10.49
C GLU A 59 -4.30 -15.91 -9.98
N TYR A 60 -3.06 -15.42 -9.88
CA TYR A 60 -2.82 -14.04 -9.49
C TYR A 60 -3.35 -13.05 -10.55
N LYS A 61 -3.18 -13.37 -11.84
CA LYS A 61 -3.69 -12.53 -12.94
C LYS A 61 -5.22 -12.49 -12.93
N GLU A 62 -5.87 -13.62 -12.73
CA GLU A 62 -7.33 -13.71 -12.61
C GLU A 62 -7.84 -12.95 -11.39
N TRP A 63 -7.24 -13.20 -10.22
CA TRP A 63 -7.59 -12.54 -8.96
C TRP A 63 -7.59 -11.02 -9.10
N LYS A 64 -6.55 -10.42 -9.72
CA LYS A 64 -6.45 -8.96 -9.91
C LYS A 64 -7.66 -8.33 -10.59
N THR A 65 -8.37 -9.08 -11.43
CA THR A 65 -9.54 -8.58 -12.17
C THR A 65 -10.87 -8.86 -11.46
N SER A 66 -10.86 -9.77 -10.48
CA SER A 66 -12.04 -10.25 -9.75
C SER A 66 -12.68 -9.20 -8.83
N GLY A 67 -13.88 -9.52 -8.34
CA GLY A 67 -14.53 -8.76 -7.27
C GLY A 67 -13.78 -8.82 -5.94
N HIS A 68 -13.11 -9.95 -5.65
CA HIS A 68 -12.34 -10.12 -4.43
C HIS A 68 -11.18 -9.12 -4.31
N ALA A 69 -10.44 -8.87 -5.40
CA ALA A 69 -9.39 -7.85 -5.42
C ALA A 69 -9.91 -6.41 -5.21
N LYS A 70 -11.21 -6.19 -5.43
CA LYS A 70 -11.88 -4.88 -5.30
C LYS A 70 -12.69 -4.75 -4.01
N ALA A 71 -12.88 -5.84 -3.26
CA ALA A 71 -13.82 -5.93 -2.13
C ALA A 71 -13.64 -4.83 -1.09
N LEU A 72 -12.39 -4.55 -0.67
CA LEU A 72 -12.10 -3.53 0.32
C LEU A 72 -12.35 -2.12 -0.21
N VAL A 73 -11.94 -1.83 -1.46
CA VAL A 73 -12.16 -0.51 -2.08
C VAL A 73 -13.65 -0.25 -2.25
N THR A 74 -14.42 -1.26 -2.63
CA THR A 74 -15.89 -1.16 -2.72
C THR A 74 -16.49 -0.89 -1.35
N LEU A 75 -16.07 -1.60 -0.31
CA LEU A 75 -16.54 -1.37 1.06
C LEU A 75 -16.24 0.05 1.53
N LYS A 76 -15.00 0.54 1.38
CA LYS A 76 -14.60 1.88 1.85
C LYS A 76 -15.35 3.03 1.16
N LYS A 77 -16.05 2.77 0.04
CA LYS A 77 -16.88 3.76 -0.66
C LYS A 77 -18.32 3.84 -0.15
N SER A 78 -18.78 2.85 0.63
CA SER A 78 -20.13 2.85 1.20
C SER A 78 -20.17 3.73 2.45
N SER A 79 -21.22 4.55 2.57
CA SER A 79 -21.51 5.35 3.77
C SER A 79 -21.89 4.50 4.98
N GLU A 80 -22.28 3.25 4.76
CA GLU A 80 -22.72 2.28 5.76
C GLU A 80 -21.58 1.38 6.24
N ALA A 81 -20.36 1.57 5.73
CA ALA A 81 -19.22 0.74 6.06
C ALA A 81 -18.89 0.79 7.55
N GLN A 82 -18.76 -0.39 8.16
CA GLN A 82 -18.34 -0.54 9.56
C GLN A 82 -17.14 -1.49 9.66
N ASN A 83 -16.42 -1.44 10.77
CA ASN A 83 -15.28 -2.34 11.01
C ASN A 83 -15.71 -3.83 10.98
N SER A 84 -16.95 -4.14 11.35
CA SER A 84 -17.50 -5.51 11.27
C SER A 84 -17.57 -6.05 9.83
N CYS A 85 -17.72 -5.17 8.82
CA CYS A 85 -17.76 -5.55 7.42
C CYS A 85 -16.40 -6.12 6.92
N LEU A 86 -15.31 -5.83 7.62
CA LEU A 86 -13.96 -6.28 7.24
C LEU A 86 -13.76 -7.78 7.37
N GLU A 87 -14.58 -8.48 8.17
CA GLU A 87 -14.54 -9.95 8.29
C GLU A 87 -14.68 -10.64 6.92
N CYS A 88 -15.47 -10.06 6.02
CA CYS A 88 -15.67 -10.57 4.67
C CYS A 88 -14.94 -9.78 3.58
N HIS A 89 -14.63 -8.50 3.81
CA HIS A 89 -14.10 -7.59 2.77
C HIS A 89 -12.59 -7.34 2.85
N SER A 90 -11.90 -7.85 3.88
CA SER A 90 -10.46 -7.68 4.05
C SER A 90 -9.79 -8.99 4.47
N SER A 91 -8.76 -9.41 3.74
CA SER A 91 -7.91 -10.50 4.22
C SER A 91 -7.08 -10.08 5.42
N GLY A 92 -6.76 -11.07 6.25
CA GLY A 92 -6.00 -10.84 7.48
C GLY A 92 -6.75 -10.02 8.53
N TYR A 93 -8.05 -9.77 8.37
CA TYR A 93 -8.88 -9.23 9.43
C TYR A 93 -8.96 -10.24 10.57
N ILE A 94 -8.10 -10.02 11.55
CA ILE A 94 -8.17 -10.58 12.89
C ILE A 94 -8.15 -9.32 13.76
N ALA A 95 -9.05 -9.22 14.74
CA ALA A 95 -9.17 -8.02 15.58
C ALA A 95 -7.83 -7.57 16.22
N ASN A 96 -6.84 -8.48 16.25
CA ASN A 96 -5.42 -8.25 16.51
C ASN A 96 -4.56 -9.07 15.53
N ALA A 97 -4.25 -8.53 14.34
CA ALA A 97 -3.48 -9.23 13.33
C ALA A 97 -1.97 -9.13 13.60
N PRO A 98 -1.19 -10.22 13.51
CA PRO A 98 0.26 -10.14 13.58
C PRO A 98 0.78 -9.38 12.36
N VAL A 99 1.70 -8.45 12.60
CA VAL A 99 2.37 -7.72 11.53
C VAL A 99 3.35 -8.65 10.82
N TRP A 100 3.34 -8.69 9.48
CA TRP A 100 4.18 -9.63 8.72
C TRP A 100 5.67 -9.42 9.03
N GLY A 101 6.33 -10.44 9.58
CA GLY A 101 7.74 -10.37 10.02
C GLY A 101 7.95 -9.76 11.41
N SER A 102 6.91 -9.64 12.24
CA SER A 102 6.99 -9.00 13.56
C SER A 102 6.17 -9.76 14.62
N ARG A 103 6.57 -9.61 15.90
CA ARG A 103 5.82 -10.11 17.07
C ARG A 103 4.74 -9.12 17.56
N ARG A 104 4.57 -7.99 16.85
CA ARG A 104 3.57 -6.97 17.18
C ARG A 104 2.22 -7.33 16.58
N PHE A 105 1.17 -6.96 17.28
CA PHE A 105 -0.21 -7.05 16.84
C PHE A 105 -0.75 -5.65 16.60
N VAL A 106 -1.59 -5.49 15.57
CA VAL A 106 -2.32 -4.26 15.33
C VAL A 106 -3.80 -4.55 15.19
N SER A 107 -4.63 -3.61 15.62
CA SER A 107 -6.06 -3.66 15.34
C SER A 107 -6.30 -3.21 13.90
N ILE A 108 -7.02 -4.04 13.16
CA ILE A 108 -7.42 -3.74 11.78
C ILE A 108 -8.78 -3.03 11.82
N THR A 109 -8.83 -1.83 11.26
CA THR A 109 -10.03 -0.98 11.13
C THR A 109 -10.24 -0.61 9.67
N LEU A 110 -11.34 0.05 9.32
CA LEU A 110 -11.57 0.55 7.96
C LEU A 110 -10.46 1.50 7.51
N GLU A 111 -9.87 2.24 8.43
CA GLU A 111 -8.74 3.12 8.18
C GLU A 111 -7.46 2.34 7.90
N THR A 112 -7.14 1.34 8.73
CA THR A 112 -5.85 0.61 8.68
C THR A 112 -5.86 -0.63 7.80
N ALA A 113 -7.02 -1.11 7.34
CA ALA A 113 -7.13 -2.26 6.45
C ALA A 113 -6.47 -1.97 5.09
N GLN A 114 -5.53 -2.85 4.71
CA GLN A 114 -4.73 -2.73 3.49
C GLN A 114 -5.03 -3.81 2.44
N ASN A 115 -5.58 -4.94 2.86
CA ASN A 115 -5.78 -6.10 2.00
C ASN A 115 -7.23 -6.18 1.57
N ALA A 116 -7.48 -6.34 0.26
CA ALA A 116 -8.78 -6.82 -0.20
C ALA A 116 -8.98 -8.29 0.19
N VAL A 117 -10.01 -8.95 -0.32
CA VAL A 117 -10.10 -10.42 -0.25
C VAL A 117 -9.00 -10.98 -1.17
N GLY A 118 -7.83 -11.20 -0.59
CA GLY A 118 -6.58 -11.66 -1.18
C GLY A 118 -6.37 -13.17 -1.06
N CYS A 119 -5.15 -13.60 -1.38
CA CYS A 119 -4.79 -15.01 -1.45
C CYS A 119 -4.94 -15.68 -0.06
N SER A 120 -4.60 -14.94 1.00
CA SER A 120 -4.62 -15.48 2.36
C SER A 120 -6.03 -15.71 2.93
N SER A 121 -7.07 -15.10 2.33
CA SER A 121 -8.47 -15.42 2.66
C SER A 121 -8.84 -16.86 2.30
N CYS A 122 -8.10 -17.49 1.38
CA CYS A 122 -8.37 -18.86 0.95
C CYS A 122 -7.23 -19.83 1.22
N HIS A 123 -5.97 -19.37 1.11
CA HIS A 123 -4.79 -20.22 1.14
C HIS A 123 -3.84 -19.87 2.28
N ARG A 124 -3.22 -20.90 2.87
CA ARG A 124 -2.10 -20.74 3.80
C ARG A 124 -1.12 -21.88 3.59
N HIS A 125 0.16 -21.57 3.36
CA HIS A 125 1.19 -22.59 3.29
C HIS A 125 1.19 -23.48 4.54
N GLY A 126 1.20 -24.80 4.33
CA GLY A 126 1.14 -25.78 5.42
C GLY A 126 -0.26 -25.98 6.01
N ALA A 127 -1.31 -25.45 5.38
CA ALA A 127 -2.67 -25.87 5.70
C ALA A 127 -2.86 -27.35 5.31
N LYS A 128 -3.73 -28.05 6.07
CA LYS A 128 -3.93 -29.50 5.94
C LYS A 128 -4.86 -29.89 4.79
N GLU A 129 -5.73 -28.98 4.39
CA GLU A 129 -6.65 -29.21 3.28
C GLU A 129 -5.89 -29.21 1.95
N GLU A 130 -6.45 -29.90 0.94
CA GLU A 130 -5.88 -29.90 -0.41
C GLU A 130 -5.69 -28.48 -0.94
N HIS A 131 -4.69 -28.29 -1.81
CA HIS A 131 -4.34 -27.00 -2.38
C HIS A 131 -4.05 -25.90 -1.33
N ASN A 132 -3.62 -26.29 -0.12
CA ASN A 132 -3.34 -25.37 0.99
C ASN A 132 -4.54 -24.51 1.41
N LEU A 133 -5.77 -25.01 1.28
CA LEU A 133 -6.96 -24.26 1.70
C LEU A 133 -7.01 -24.09 3.22
N ILE A 134 -7.46 -22.92 3.69
CA ILE A 134 -7.57 -22.65 5.14
C ILE A 134 -8.78 -23.35 5.80
N LYS A 135 -9.72 -23.84 4.99
CA LYS A 135 -10.96 -24.53 5.37
C LYS A 135 -11.31 -25.56 4.28
N PRO A 136 -12.14 -26.58 4.58
CA PRO A 136 -12.68 -27.47 3.55
C PRO A 136 -13.39 -26.68 2.45
N ASN A 137 -13.24 -27.11 1.19
CA ASN A 137 -13.78 -26.42 0.01
C ASN A 137 -15.27 -26.03 0.17
N LYS A 138 -16.11 -26.97 0.63
CA LYS A 138 -17.55 -26.74 0.89
C LYS A 138 -17.87 -25.58 1.84
N ASN A 139 -16.95 -25.22 2.74
CA ASN A 139 -17.12 -24.17 3.73
C ASN A 139 -16.36 -22.89 3.38
N LEU A 140 -15.49 -22.93 2.37
CA LEU A 140 -14.57 -21.84 2.06
C LEU A 140 -15.30 -20.61 1.54
N CYS A 141 -16.19 -20.81 0.57
CA CYS A 141 -16.91 -19.72 -0.09
C CYS A 141 -18.02 -19.16 0.81
N ILE A 142 -18.75 -20.06 1.48
CA ILE A 142 -19.93 -19.72 2.29
C ILE A 142 -19.58 -19.08 3.63
N SER A 143 -18.30 -19.01 4.01
CA SER A 143 -17.92 -18.26 5.21
C SER A 143 -18.16 -16.76 5.06
N CYS A 144 -18.09 -16.24 3.82
CA CYS A 144 -18.42 -14.86 3.49
C CYS A 144 -19.74 -14.77 2.71
N HIS A 145 -19.96 -15.67 1.75
CA HIS A 145 -21.19 -15.75 0.97
C HIS A 145 -22.24 -16.59 1.68
N LYS A 146 -22.66 -16.11 2.85
CA LYS A 146 -23.76 -16.71 3.59
C LYS A 146 -25.04 -16.49 2.80
N MET A 147 -25.48 -17.52 2.10
CA MET A 147 -26.86 -17.60 1.63
C MET A 147 -27.68 -18.05 2.82
N ASP A 148 -28.05 -17.10 3.65
CA ASP A 148 -28.99 -17.37 4.73
C ASP A 148 -30.34 -17.65 4.05
N CYS A 149 -30.71 -18.93 3.96
CA CYS A 149 -32.13 -19.28 3.87
C CYS A 149 -32.69 -18.97 5.25
N GLY A 150 -33.44 -17.87 5.36
CA GLY A 150 -34.20 -17.54 6.57
C GLY A 150 -35.08 -18.69 7.04
#